data_AF-A0A9Q3BR81-F1
#
_entry.id   AF-A0A9Q3BR81-F1
#
_cell.length_a   1.000
_cell.length_b   1.000
_cell.length_c   1.000
_cell.angle_alpha   90.00
_cell.angle_beta   90.00
_cell.angle_gamma   90.00
#
_symmetry.space_group_name_H-M   'P 1'
#
loop_
_entity.id
_entity.type
_entity.pdbx_description
1 polymer ?
#
loop_
_entity_poly.entity_id
_entity_poly.type
_entity_poly.pdbx_seq_one_letter_code
_entity_poly.pdbx_strand_id
1 'polypeptide(L)'
;MSSALSVAMGYTLHFKNNCPFTVWPAVGKAPNGQPDPSVAYGTTLGSGQESWFNVDDGQIGIRSWGRTGCDGNGANCATGACNGGLVCNDGGITSGVLLGEYGYQSYGNVISWDLSRVDASINIDTSINNGGNVKTCRQSNCPSDQAFDQPNDYQAITTSPVGSTFDITFCP
;
A
#
# COMPACT_ATOMS: atom_id res chain seq x y z
N MET A 1 35.49 -1.46 -16.88
CA MET A 1 34.41 -2.30 -16.33
C MET A 1 33.19 -1.39 -16.18
N SER A 2 32.30 -1.38 -17.17
CA SER A 2 31.06 -0.61 -17.08
C SER A 2 30.10 -1.40 -16.23
N SER A 3 29.79 -0.88 -15.04
CA SER A 3 28.70 -1.39 -14.22
C SER A 3 27.40 -1.19 -15.00
N ALA A 4 26.78 -2.29 -15.44
CA ALA A 4 25.40 -2.26 -15.88
C ALA A 4 24.55 -1.92 -14.65
N LEU A 5 23.93 -0.73 -14.66
CA LEU A 5 22.79 -0.45 -13.79
C LEU A 5 21.70 -1.43 -14.21
N SER A 6 21.47 -2.47 -13.42
CA SER A 6 20.23 -3.22 -13.45
C SER A 6 19.12 -2.26 -13.05
N VAL A 7 18.43 -1.68 -14.04
CA VAL A 7 17.10 -1.14 -13.80
C VAL A 7 16.26 -2.34 -13.41
N ALA A 8 16.01 -2.52 -12.12
CA ALA A 8 15.01 -3.47 -11.67
C ALA A 8 13.69 -3.05 -12.34
N MET A 9 13.06 -3.94 -13.12
CA MET A 9 11.74 -3.69 -13.70
C MET A 9 10.73 -3.78 -12.56
N GLY A 10 10.45 -2.64 -11.95
CA GLY A 10 9.57 -2.57 -10.79
C GLY A 10 8.96 -1.19 -10.61
N TYR A 11 7.77 -1.17 -10.03
CA TYR A 11 7.12 0.05 -9.59
C TYR A 11 7.57 0.41 -8.17
N THR A 12 7.48 1.70 -7.85
CA THR A 12 7.89 2.25 -6.55
C THR A 12 6.65 2.61 -5.73
N LEU A 13 6.61 2.15 -4.48
CA LEU A 13 5.69 2.66 -3.46
C LEU A 13 6.44 3.72 -2.65
N HIS A 14 6.02 4.97 -2.77
CA HIS A 14 6.57 6.11 -2.03
C HIS A 14 5.60 6.49 -0.92
N PHE A 15 5.99 6.27 0.33
CA PHE A 15 5.18 6.62 1.49
C PHE A 15 5.59 7.97 2.05
N LYS A 16 4.60 8.81 2.33
CA LYS A 16 4.75 10.08 3.03
C LYS A 16 3.80 10.15 4.23
N ASN A 17 4.35 10.47 5.39
CA ASN A 17 3.54 10.68 6.59
C ASN A 17 3.28 12.19 6.82
N ASN A 18 2.09 12.67 6.47
CA ASN A 18 1.65 14.03 6.85
C ASN A 18 0.88 14.06 8.17
N CYS A 19 0.69 12.92 8.83
CA CYS A 19 -0.01 12.87 10.11
C CYS A 19 0.84 13.56 11.20
N PRO A 20 0.20 14.12 12.24
CA PRO A 20 0.89 14.71 13.38
C PRO A 20 1.46 13.65 14.35
N PHE A 21 1.41 12.36 13.98
CA PHE A 21 1.86 11.22 14.76
C PHE A 21 2.67 10.25 13.90
N THR A 22 3.41 9.36 14.55
CA THR A 22 4.18 8.31 13.87
C THR A 22 3.25 7.28 13.23
N VAL A 23 3.56 6.91 11.99
CA VAL A 23 2.91 5.84 11.23
C VAL A 23 3.95 4.76 10.93
N TRP A 24 3.50 3.52 10.86
CA TRP A 24 4.34 2.39 10.43
C TRP A 24 3.82 1.83 9.12
N PRO A 25 4.26 2.36 7.96
CA PRO A 25 3.90 1.79 6.68
C PRO A 25 4.32 0.33 6.60
N ALA A 26 3.52 -0.48 5.93
CA ALA A 26 3.79 -1.87 5.65
C ALA A 26 3.43 -2.19 4.20
N VAL A 27 4.16 -3.15 3.62
CA VAL A 27 3.82 -3.79 2.35
C VAL A 27 3.88 -5.29 2.55
N GLY A 28 2.91 -5.99 1.98
CA GLY A 28 2.89 -7.44 2.00
C GLY A 28 2.23 -7.98 0.73
N LYS A 29 2.40 -9.29 0.51
CA LYS A 29 1.85 -9.98 -0.64
C LYS A 29 0.90 -11.08 -0.21
N ALA A 30 -0.27 -11.10 -0.83
CA ALA A 30 -1.34 -12.05 -0.55
C ALA A 30 -2.16 -12.42 -1.81
N PRO A 31 -1.55 -13.01 -2.85
CA PRO A 31 -2.26 -13.44 -4.05
C PRO A 31 -3.36 -14.44 -3.68
N ASN A 32 -4.56 -14.23 -4.22
CA ASN A 32 -5.74 -15.05 -3.92
C ASN A 32 -6.05 -15.15 -2.41
N GLY A 33 -5.69 -14.12 -1.64
CA GLY A 33 -5.92 -14.08 -0.20
C GLY A 33 -5.03 -15.02 0.61
N GLN A 34 -3.92 -15.50 0.05
CA GLN A 34 -2.95 -16.37 0.74
C GLN A 34 -1.64 -15.63 0.99
N PRO A 35 -1.14 -15.55 2.25
CA PRO A 35 0.13 -14.89 2.54
C PRO A 35 1.29 -15.48 1.73
N ASP A 36 2.10 -14.59 1.15
CA ASP A 36 3.36 -14.92 0.50
C ASP A 36 4.45 -13.95 1.01
N PRO A 37 5.41 -14.42 1.83
CA PRO A 37 6.41 -13.56 2.44
C PRO A 37 7.53 -13.12 1.48
N SER A 38 7.47 -13.47 0.19
CA SER A 38 8.48 -13.08 -0.81
C SER A 38 8.54 -11.57 -1.07
N VAL A 39 7.45 -10.84 -0.78
CA VAL A 39 7.43 -9.38 -0.77
C VAL A 39 6.91 -8.92 0.58
N ALA A 40 7.81 -8.33 1.36
CA ALA A 40 7.53 -7.84 2.69
C ALA A 40 8.33 -6.56 2.95
N TYR A 41 7.65 -5.57 3.49
CA TYR A 41 8.25 -4.31 3.90
C TYR A 41 7.57 -3.82 5.17
N GLY A 42 8.34 -3.14 5.99
CA GLY A 42 7.78 -2.29 7.02
C GLY A 42 8.84 -1.36 7.58
N THR A 43 8.41 -0.16 7.92
CA THR A 43 9.28 0.89 8.46
C THR A 43 8.51 1.74 9.45
N THR A 44 9.20 2.70 10.06
CA THR A 44 8.63 3.71 10.94
C THR A 44 8.84 5.08 10.31
N LEU A 45 7.77 5.87 10.17
CA LEU A 45 7.80 7.25 9.71
C LEU A 45 7.25 8.17 10.78
N GLY A 46 8.10 9.02 11.34
CA GLY A 46 7.66 10.21 12.07
C GLY A 46 6.94 11.21 11.17
N SER A 47 6.36 12.25 11.77
CA SER A 47 5.68 13.30 11.05
C SER A 47 6.60 13.98 10.03
N GLY A 48 6.12 14.15 8.79
CA GLY A 48 6.85 14.73 7.67
C GLY A 48 7.90 13.81 7.02
N GLN A 49 8.09 12.59 7.53
CA GLN A 49 9.08 11.66 6.97
C GLN A 49 8.52 10.86 5.79
N GLU A 50 9.45 10.39 4.95
CA GLU A 50 9.16 9.68 3.70
C GLU A 50 9.98 8.39 3.63
N SER A 51 9.49 7.41 2.86
CA SER A 51 10.24 6.18 2.54
C SER A 51 9.81 5.61 1.19
N TRP A 52 10.67 4.80 0.60
CA TRP A 52 10.45 4.17 -0.70
C TRP A 52 10.65 2.67 -0.60
N PHE A 53 9.81 1.93 -1.32
CA PHE A 53 9.94 0.49 -1.49
C PHE A 53 9.69 0.11 -2.94
N ASN A 54 10.62 -0.65 -3.52
CA ASN A 54 10.50 -1.13 -4.90
C ASN A 54 9.85 -2.51 -4.92
N VAL A 55 8.90 -2.69 -5.83
CA VAL A 55 8.22 -3.96 -6.07
C VAL A 55 8.42 -4.35 -7.52
N ASP A 56 8.80 -5.60 -7.77
CA ASP A 56 8.93 -6.11 -9.13
C ASP A 56 7.59 -5.99 -9.90
N ASP A 57 7.64 -5.54 -11.15
CA ASP A 57 6.45 -5.23 -11.94
C ASP A 57 5.58 -6.47 -12.19
N GLY A 58 6.14 -7.69 -12.10
CA GLY A 58 5.41 -8.93 -12.29
C GLY A 58 4.64 -9.41 -11.06
N GLN A 59 4.71 -8.69 -9.92
CA GLN A 59 4.02 -9.10 -8.71
C GLN A 59 2.51 -8.86 -8.78
N ILE A 60 1.77 -9.72 -8.11
CA ILE A 60 0.31 -9.63 -7.95
C ILE A 60 -0.08 -9.79 -6.48
N GLY A 61 -1.24 -9.23 -6.12
CA GLY A 61 -1.77 -9.31 -4.76
C GLY A 61 -0.91 -8.55 -3.76
N ILE A 62 -0.29 -7.44 -4.19
CA ILE A 62 0.49 -6.58 -3.32
C ILE A 62 -0.45 -5.63 -2.58
N ARG A 63 -0.21 -5.47 -1.29
CA ARG A 63 -0.99 -4.58 -0.41
C ARG A 63 -0.06 -3.66 0.34
N SER A 64 -0.44 -2.39 0.46
CA SER A 64 0.19 -1.40 1.33
C SER A 64 -0.82 -0.88 2.34
N TRP A 65 -0.38 -0.54 3.54
CA TRP A 65 -1.23 0.10 4.54
C TRP A 65 -0.39 0.85 5.58
N GLY A 66 -1.04 1.72 6.35
CA GLY A 66 -0.44 2.41 7.49
C GLY A 66 -0.92 1.80 8.81
N ARG A 67 -0.01 1.65 9.77
CA ARG A 67 -0.30 1.17 11.13
C ARG A 67 -0.08 2.31 12.14
N THR A 68 -0.81 2.29 13.25
CA THR A 68 -0.71 3.32 14.29
C THR A 68 -0.53 2.72 15.68
N GLY A 69 0.13 3.47 16.57
CA GLY A 69 0.27 3.09 17.98
C GLY A 69 1.00 1.76 18.19
N CYS A 70 2.05 1.49 17.42
CA CYS A 70 2.87 0.29 17.57
C CYS A 70 3.88 0.44 18.70
N ASP A 71 4.32 -0.70 19.26
CA ASP A 71 5.45 -0.79 20.17
C ASP A 71 6.75 -0.37 19.46
N GLY A 72 7.82 -0.13 20.24
CA GLY A 72 9.12 0.33 19.70
C GLY A 72 9.77 -0.63 18.69
N ASN A 73 9.35 -1.90 18.67
CA ASN A 73 9.78 -2.91 17.69
C ASN A 73 8.83 -3.03 16.47
N GLY A 74 7.83 -2.17 16.36
CA GLY A 74 6.83 -2.17 15.29
C GLY A 74 5.72 -3.22 15.43
N ALA A 75 5.66 -3.95 16.55
CA ALA A 75 4.61 -4.92 16.84
C ALA A 75 3.43 -4.28 17.61
N ASN A 76 2.38 -5.08 17.88
CA ASN A 76 1.25 -4.74 18.76
C ASN A 76 0.61 -3.37 18.46
N CYS A 77 0.45 -3.03 17.18
CA CYS A 77 -0.15 -1.78 16.76
C CYS A 77 -1.63 -1.69 17.18
N ALA A 78 -2.05 -0.50 17.61
CA ALA A 78 -3.45 -0.20 17.93
C ALA A 78 -4.38 -0.38 16.70
N THR A 79 -3.89 -0.06 15.51
CA THR A 79 -4.61 -0.30 14.24
C THR A 79 -3.67 -0.82 13.17
N GLY A 80 -4.19 -1.62 12.23
CA GLY A 80 -3.41 -2.14 11.11
C GLY A 80 -2.36 -3.17 11.50
N ALA A 81 -2.42 -3.73 12.70
CA ALA A 81 -1.44 -4.71 13.17
C ALA A 81 -1.34 -5.90 12.20
N CYS A 82 -0.13 -6.44 12.11
CA CYS A 82 0.20 -7.58 11.27
C CYS A 82 1.11 -8.54 12.04
N ASN A 83 1.16 -9.79 11.59
CA ASN A 83 2.14 -10.76 12.05
C ASN A 83 3.53 -10.39 11.51
N GLY A 84 4.58 -10.62 12.31
CA GLY A 84 5.99 -10.38 11.92
C GLY A 84 6.66 -9.16 12.59
N GLY A 85 5.91 -8.33 13.32
CA GLY A 85 6.45 -7.15 13.99
C GLY A 85 6.62 -5.98 13.02
N LEU A 86 7.81 -5.37 12.96
CA LEU A 86 8.05 -4.25 12.04
C LEU A 86 7.83 -4.63 10.58
N VAL A 87 8.30 -5.81 10.15
CA VAL A 87 8.15 -6.30 8.77
C VAL A 87 7.10 -7.40 8.76
N CYS A 88 5.98 -7.13 8.08
CA CYS A 88 4.82 -8.01 8.09
C CYS A 88 5.05 -9.27 7.23
N ASN A 89 4.48 -10.43 7.64
CA ASN A 89 4.57 -11.69 6.90
C ASN A 89 3.22 -12.32 6.56
N ASP A 90 2.12 -11.62 6.79
CA ASP A 90 0.74 -12.07 6.56
C ASP A 90 0.07 -11.42 5.34
N GLY A 91 0.81 -10.61 4.59
CA GLY A 91 0.27 -9.90 3.42
C GLY A 91 -0.85 -8.90 3.75
N GLY A 92 -0.92 -8.41 4.99
CA GLY A 92 -1.94 -7.46 5.43
C GLY A 92 -3.35 -8.06 5.58
N ILE A 93 -3.49 -9.40 5.51
CA ILE A 93 -4.79 -10.08 5.58
C ILE A 93 -5.50 -9.81 6.92
N THR A 94 -4.76 -9.62 8.00
CA THR A 94 -5.32 -9.36 9.34
C THR A 94 -5.34 -7.88 9.70
N SER A 95 -4.96 -6.98 8.78
CA SER A 95 -4.79 -5.57 9.13
C SER A 95 -6.11 -4.90 9.52
N GLY A 96 -7.22 -5.28 8.87
CA GLY A 96 -8.57 -4.75 9.12
C GLY A 96 -8.71 -3.26 8.84
N VAL A 97 -7.80 -2.70 8.04
CA VAL A 97 -7.73 -1.27 7.75
C VAL A 97 -7.67 -0.98 6.26
N LEU A 98 -7.82 0.29 5.88
CA LEU A 98 -7.69 0.77 4.52
C LEU A 98 -6.38 0.28 3.89
N LEU A 99 -6.51 -0.40 2.75
CA LEU A 99 -5.41 -0.95 1.96
C LEU A 99 -5.24 -0.13 0.68
N GLY A 100 -4.01 0.04 0.22
CA GLY A 100 -3.71 0.21 -1.19
C GLY A 100 -3.43 -1.17 -1.80
N GLU A 101 -4.11 -1.52 -2.88
CA GLU A 101 -3.92 -2.80 -3.56
C GLU A 101 -3.26 -2.59 -4.92
N TYR A 102 -2.37 -3.50 -5.32
CA TYR A 102 -1.60 -3.41 -6.57
C TYR A 102 -1.40 -4.79 -7.18
N GLY A 103 -1.37 -4.86 -8.51
CA GLY A 103 -1.01 -6.09 -9.21
C GLY A 103 -0.80 -5.93 -10.70
N TYR A 104 0.17 -6.70 -11.21
CA TYR A 104 0.44 -6.80 -12.64
C TYR A 104 -0.75 -7.31 -13.43
N GLN A 105 -1.01 -6.65 -14.56
CA GLN A 105 -1.95 -7.10 -15.58
C GLN A 105 -1.20 -7.32 -16.89
N SER A 106 -1.09 -8.59 -17.28
CA SER A 106 -0.37 -9.00 -18.49
C SER A 106 -1.02 -8.45 -19.77
N TYR A 107 -2.35 -8.45 -19.81
CA TYR A 107 -3.10 -7.79 -20.87
C TYR A 107 -3.08 -6.28 -20.65
N GLY A 108 -2.27 -5.58 -21.45
CA GLY A 108 -2.07 -4.14 -21.35
C GLY A 108 -0.69 -3.74 -20.79
N ASN A 109 0.02 -4.69 -20.16
CA ASN A 109 1.34 -4.44 -19.55
C ASN A 109 1.32 -3.23 -18.58
N VAL A 110 0.42 -3.31 -17.59
CA VAL A 110 0.14 -2.25 -16.61
C VAL A 110 0.12 -2.82 -15.19
N ILE A 111 0.21 -1.93 -14.22
CA ILE A 111 -0.12 -2.21 -12.81
C ILE A 111 -1.55 -1.72 -12.57
N SER A 112 -2.45 -2.64 -12.22
CA SER A 112 -3.75 -2.31 -11.65
C SER A 112 -3.57 -1.92 -10.20
N TRP A 113 -4.31 -0.90 -9.75
CA TRP A 113 -4.25 -0.45 -8.37
C TRP A 113 -5.54 0.27 -7.95
N ASP A 114 -5.78 0.27 -6.65
CA ASP A 114 -6.93 0.90 -6.02
C ASP A 114 -6.68 1.11 -4.51
N LEU A 115 -7.59 1.85 -3.87
CA LEU A 115 -7.76 1.77 -2.42
C LEU A 115 -8.91 0.81 -2.13
N SER A 116 -8.84 0.12 -0.99
CA SER A 116 -9.82 -0.90 -0.61
C SER A 116 -10.07 -0.88 0.89
N ARG A 117 -11.35 -0.81 1.26
CA ARG A 117 -11.84 -0.96 2.63
C ARG A 117 -12.90 -2.05 2.76
N VAL A 118 -12.92 -3.00 1.82
CA VAL A 118 -13.82 -4.17 1.88
C VAL A 118 -13.58 -4.91 3.18
N ASP A 119 -14.63 -5.05 4.00
CA ASP A 119 -14.59 -5.63 5.34
C ASP A 119 -13.52 -5.00 6.27
N ALA A 120 -13.16 -3.74 6.03
CA ALA A 120 -12.12 -3.01 6.75
C ALA A 120 -12.56 -1.60 7.14
N SER A 121 -11.76 -0.97 8.01
CA SER A 121 -12.01 0.38 8.52
C SER A 121 -10.98 1.39 8.01
N ILE A 122 -11.35 2.67 7.93
CA ILE A 122 -10.37 3.74 7.64
C ILE A 122 -9.72 4.15 8.96
N ASN A 123 -8.51 3.64 9.22
CA ASN A 123 -7.72 4.01 10.41
C ASN A 123 -6.90 5.30 10.20
N ILE A 124 -6.46 5.53 8.96
CA ILE A 124 -5.72 6.70 8.53
C ILE A 124 -6.27 7.12 7.17
N ASP A 125 -6.67 8.39 7.06
CA ASP A 125 -6.99 8.99 5.77
C ASP A 125 -5.80 8.82 4.82
N THR A 126 -6.03 8.25 3.63
CA THR A 126 -4.95 7.88 2.71
C THR A 126 -5.27 8.33 1.29
N SER A 127 -4.25 8.85 0.60
CA SER A 127 -4.29 9.19 -0.81
C SER A 127 -3.20 8.42 -1.56
N ILE A 128 -3.52 7.93 -2.75
CA ILE A 128 -2.55 7.39 -3.71
C ILE A 128 -2.62 8.26 -4.95
N ASN A 129 -1.50 8.83 -5.35
CA ASN A 129 -1.34 9.57 -6.60
C ASN A 129 -0.35 8.84 -7.51
N ASN A 130 -0.75 8.63 -8.76
CA ASN A 130 0.16 8.21 -9.83
C ASN A 130 -0.05 9.12 -11.04
N GLY A 131 0.93 10.01 -11.29
CA GLY A 131 0.94 10.85 -12.48
C GLY A 131 -0.30 11.75 -12.65
N GLY A 132 -0.96 12.13 -11.55
CA GLY A 132 -2.19 12.93 -11.57
C GLY A 132 -3.48 12.12 -11.46
N ASN A 133 -3.42 10.79 -11.56
CA ASN A 133 -4.54 9.93 -11.19
C ASN A 133 -4.53 9.74 -9.67
N VAL A 134 -5.55 10.27 -9.00
CA VAL A 134 -5.62 10.31 -7.53
C VAL A 134 -6.80 9.49 -7.04
N LYS A 135 -6.55 8.61 -6.07
CA LYS A 135 -7.57 7.97 -5.24
C LYS A 135 -7.37 8.42 -3.81
N THR A 136 -8.42 8.92 -3.17
CA THR A 136 -8.35 9.40 -1.78
C THR A 136 -9.55 8.94 -0.99
N CYS A 137 -9.28 8.25 0.11
CA CYS A 137 -10.29 7.74 1.02
C CYS A 137 -10.05 8.34 2.40
N ARG A 138 -11.04 9.08 2.89
CA ARG A 138 -11.05 9.68 4.23
C ARG A 138 -12.18 9.13 5.07
N GLN A 139 -12.03 9.09 6.38
CA GLN A 139 -13.09 8.68 7.30
C GLN A 139 -14.36 9.53 7.10
N SER A 140 -14.20 10.80 6.75
CA SER A 140 -15.30 11.73 6.48
C SER A 140 -15.90 11.61 5.07
N ASN A 141 -15.14 11.07 4.11
CA ASN A 141 -15.56 10.97 2.71
C ASN A 141 -14.72 9.92 1.96
N CYS A 142 -15.34 8.79 1.66
CA CYS A 142 -14.73 7.72 0.87
C CYS A 142 -15.79 7.07 -0.04
N PRO A 143 -16.13 7.75 -1.16
CA PRO A 143 -17.09 7.23 -2.12
C PRO A 143 -16.51 6.05 -2.91
N SER A 144 -17.38 5.23 -3.51
CA SER A 144 -17.01 3.97 -4.15
C SER A 144 -16.12 4.11 -5.39
N ASP A 145 -16.00 5.31 -5.99
CA ASP A 145 -15.03 5.58 -7.05
C ASP A 145 -13.62 5.86 -6.51
N GLN A 146 -13.47 6.09 -5.20
CA GLN A 146 -12.19 6.37 -4.57
C GLN A 146 -11.59 5.15 -3.88
N ALA A 147 -12.43 4.25 -3.37
CA ALA A 147 -12.00 2.98 -2.81
C ALA A 147 -13.10 1.94 -2.95
N PHE A 148 -12.72 0.66 -3.02
CA PHE A 148 -13.66 -0.44 -2.85
C PHE A 148 -14.27 -0.41 -1.44
N ASP A 149 -15.59 -0.30 -1.34
CA ASP A 149 -16.37 -0.56 -0.12
C ASP A 149 -16.99 -1.96 -0.18
N GLN A 150 -17.37 -2.39 -1.37
CA GLN A 150 -17.95 -3.69 -1.68
C GLN A 150 -17.16 -4.36 -2.81
N PRO A 151 -17.15 -5.71 -2.91
CA PRO A 151 -16.35 -6.44 -3.91
C PRO A 151 -16.61 -6.09 -5.39
N ASN A 152 -17.68 -5.36 -5.69
CA ASN A 152 -18.12 -4.98 -7.02
C ASN A 152 -17.97 -3.48 -7.35
N ASP A 153 -17.26 -2.71 -6.52
CA ASP A 153 -16.97 -1.28 -6.76
C ASP A 153 -15.85 -1.08 -7.80
N TYR A 154 -15.99 -1.68 -8.98
CA TYR A 154 -14.97 -1.69 -10.02
C TYR A 154 -14.56 -0.30 -10.55
N GLN A 155 -15.36 0.73 -10.27
CA GLN A 155 -15.05 2.14 -10.56
C GLN A 155 -13.84 2.68 -9.77
N ALA A 156 -13.45 2.03 -8.67
CA ALA A 156 -12.24 2.36 -7.93
C ALA A 156 -10.96 1.91 -8.66
N ILE A 157 -11.04 0.90 -9.55
CA ILE A 157 -9.88 0.36 -10.26
C ILE A 157 -9.25 1.45 -11.14
N THR A 158 -7.93 1.58 -11.01
CA THR A 158 -7.09 2.40 -11.88
C THR A 158 -5.96 1.55 -12.43
N THR A 159 -5.43 1.92 -13.59
CA THR A 159 -4.25 1.26 -14.18
C THR A 159 -3.20 2.29 -14.50
N SER A 160 -1.94 1.94 -14.25
CA SER A 160 -0.78 2.76 -14.55
C SER A 160 0.29 1.95 -15.29
N PRO A 161 1.17 2.57 -16.09
CA PRO A 161 2.27 1.86 -16.74
C PRO A 161 3.16 1.13 -15.73
N VAL A 162 3.75 0.01 -16.12
CA VAL A 162 4.85 -0.64 -15.37
C VAL A 162 6.00 0.34 -15.12
N GLY A 163 6.74 0.16 -14.03
CA GLY A 163 7.80 1.08 -13.63
C GLY A 163 7.31 2.40 -13.03
N SER A 164 6.01 2.51 -12.73
CA SER A 164 5.40 3.71 -12.14
C SER A 164 5.82 3.96 -10.69
N THR A 165 5.69 5.20 -10.24
CA THR A 165 5.74 5.55 -8.80
C THR A 165 4.34 5.85 -8.28
N PHE A 166 3.97 5.24 -7.16
CA PHE A 166 2.74 5.49 -6.44
C PHE A 166 3.06 6.30 -5.19
N ASP A 167 2.67 7.58 -5.19
CA ASP A 167 2.83 8.48 -4.06
C ASP A 167 1.68 8.27 -3.07
N ILE A 168 1.97 7.59 -1.97
CA ILE A 168 1.05 7.22 -0.90
C ILE A 168 1.21 8.23 0.23
N THR A 169 0.18 9.05 0.45
CA THR A 169 0.16 10.05 1.52
C THR A 169 -0.80 9.66 2.62
N PHE A 170 -0.29 9.51 3.84
CA PHE A 170 -1.09 9.40 5.05
C PHE A 170 -1.44 10.79 5.59
N CYS A 171 -2.70 10.99 5.99
CA CYS A 171 -3.28 12.29 6.34
C CYS A 171 -3.14 13.36 5.22
N PRO A 172 -3.69 13.09 4.00
CA PRO A 172 -3.62 13.98 2.85
C PRO A 172 -4.53 15.21 2.93
#